data_AF-A0A4Q1KDI6-F1
#
_entry.id   AF-A0A4Q1KDI6-F1
#
_cell.length_a   1.000
_cell.length_b   1.000
_cell.length_c   1.000
_cell.angle_alpha   90.00
_cell.angle_beta   90.00
_cell.angle_gamma   90.00
#
_symmetry.space_group_name_H-M   'P 1'
#
loop_
_entity.id
_entity.type
_entity.pdbx_description
1 polymer ?
#
loop_
_entity_poly.entity_id
_entity_poly.type
_entity_poly.pdbx_seq_one_letter_code
_entity_poly.pdbx_strand_id
1 'polypeptide(L)'
;MIGLIAALSATLAVAAGAFGAHGASGPQEAEWLRTGGIYQLIHAVAALAIMGRAPRAAATLLGGGCLFAASLYLMAIGGPRWLGAVTPVGGTVLIIGWLWAAWVLARNPLNK
;
A
#
# COMPACT_ATOMS: atom_id res chain seq x y z
N MET A 1 6.95 15.53 -4.09
CA MET A 1 5.70 14.85 -4.46
C MET A 1 5.53 13.49 -3.80
N ILE A 2 6.53 12.59 -3.79
CA ILE A 2 6.44 11.26 -3.14
C ILE A 2 5.94 11.34 -1.70
N GLY A 3 6.53 12.21 -0.86
CA GLY A 3 6.11 12.35 0.54
C GLY A 3 4.66 12.79 0.74
N LEU A 4 4.14 13.68 -0.13
CA LEU A 4 2.74 14.08 -0.11
C LEU A 4 1.82 12.89 -0.43
N ILE A 5 2.13 12.14 -1.50
CA ILE A 5 1.35 10.97 -1.91
C ILE A 5 1.39 9.90 -0.82
N ALA A 6 2.56 9.69 -0.18
CA ALA A 6 2.69 8.75 0.92
C ALA A 6 1.87 9.15 2.14
N ALA A 7 1.87 10.43 2.52
CA ALA A 7 1.04 10.93 3.61
C ALA A 7 -0.46 10.73 3.33
N LEU A 8 -0.93 11.09 2.13
CA LEU A 8 -2.32 10.87 1.72
C LEU A 8 -2.67 9.38 1.68
N SER A 9 -1.76 8.54 1.21
CA SER A 9 -1.92 7.08 1.20
C SER A 9 -2.05 6.52 2.62
N ALA A 10 -1.24 6.99 3.56
CA ALA A 10 -1.34 6.62 4.97
C ALA A 10 -2.67 7.09 5.60
N THR A 11 -3.12 8.31 5.27
CA THR A 11 -4.44 8.83 5.70
C THR A 11 -5.57 7.94 5.22
N LEU A 12 -5.59 7.57 3.94
CA LEU A 12 -6.60 6.66 3.38
C LEU A 12 -6.57 5.29 4.04
N ALA A 13 -5.38 4.76 4.29
CA ALA A 13 -5.21 3.47 4.95
C ALA A 13 -5.77 3.46 6.38
N VAL A 14 -5.54 4.53 7.15
CA VAL A 14 -6.11 4.71 8.50
C VAL A 14 -7.62 4.84 8.44
N ALA A 15 -8.16 5.64 7.50
CA ALA A 15 -9.59 5.80 7.31
C ALA A 15 -10.27 4.47 6.96
N ALA A 16 -9.68 3.69 6.04
CA ALA A 16 -10.19 2.38 5.67
C ALA A 16 -10.17 1.39 6.84
N GLY A 17 -9.08 1.34 7.62
CA GLY A 17 -9.00 0.49 8.82
C GLY A 17 -10.05 0.84 9.87
N ALA A 18 -10.26 2.14 10.14
CA ALA A 18 -11.29 2.60 11.07
C ALA A 18 -12.71 2.30 10.56
N PHE A 19 -12.97 2.52 9.27
CA PHE A 19 -14.24 2.16 8.64
C PHE A 19 -14.49 0.64 8.68
N GLY A 20 -13.45 -0.18 8.48
CA GLY A 20 -13.54 -1.64 8.61
C GLY A 20 -14.00 -2.10 9.99
N ALA A 21 -13.54 -1.44 11.05
CA ALA A 21 -13.86 -1.81 12.43
C ALA A 21 -15.27 -1.40 12.89
N HIS A 22 -15.85 -0.35 12.30
CA HIS A 22 -17.08 0.28 12.82
C HIS A 22 -18.21 0.45 11.79
N GLY A 23 -17.90 0.50 10.49
CA GLY A 23 -18.84 0.83 9.42
C GLY A 23 -18.97 -0.20 8.30
N ALA A 24 -18.19 -1.29 8.33
CA ALA A 24 -18.28 -2.34 7.33
C ALA A 24 -19.63 -3.08 7.37
N SER A 25 -20.17 -3.41 6.19
CA SER A 25 -21.46 -4.08 6.04
C SER A 25 -21.46 -5.55 6.50
N GLY A 26 -20.28 -6.14 6.66
CA GLY A 26 -20.12 -7.53 7.09
C GLY A 26 -18.66 -7.89 7.38
N PRO A 27 -18.40 -9.10 7.91
CA PRO A 27 -17.06 -9.54 8.30
C PRO A 27 -16.08 -9.59 7.12
N GLN A 28 -16.55 -9.93 5.92
CA GLN A 28 -15.70 -10.04 4.74
C GLN A 28 -15.23 -8.66 4.24
N GLU A 29 -16.13 -7.69 4.25
CA GLU A 29 -15.87 -6.29 3.88
C GLU A 29 -14.93 -5.65 4.89
N ALA A 30 -15.16 -5.90 6.19
CA ALA A 30 -14.27 -5.48 7.27
C ALA A 30 -12.85 -6.03 7.06
N GLU A 31 -12.74 -7.31 6.71
CA GLU A 31 -11.45 -7.94 6.45
C GLU A 31 -10.74 -7.33 5.24
N TRP A 32 -11.44 -7.09 4.12
CA TRP A 32 -10.84 -6.44 2.96
C TRP A 32 -10.32 -5.03 3.26
N LEU A 33 -11.09 -4.22 4.00
CA LEU A 33 -10.67 -2.89 4.44
C LEU A 33 -9.45 -2.97 5.35
N ARG A 34 -9.43 -3.92 6.29
CA ARG A 34 -8.30 -4.14 7.19
C ARG A 34 -7.05 -4.59 6.44
N THR A 35 -7.15 -5.60 5.57
CA THR A 35 -6.02 -6.10 4.77
C THR A 35 -5.48 -5.00 3.86
N GLY A 36 -6.34 -4.31 3.11
CA GLY A 36 -5.94 -3.21 2.24
C GLY A 36 -5.29 -2.07 3.03
N GLY A 37 -5.87 -1.69 4.17
CA GLY A 37 -5.33 -0.70 5.12
C GLY A 37 -3.93 -1.03 5.61
N ILE A 38 -3.71 -2.25 6.10
CA ILE A 38 -2.40 -2.67 6.59
C ILE A 38 -1.36 -2.59 5.47
N TYR A 39 -1.66 -3.13 4.29
CA TYR A 39 -0.72 -3.10 3.16
C TYR A 39 -0.46 -1.66 2.69
N GLN A 40 -1.48 -0.82 2.51
CA GLN A 40 -1.28 0.56 2.08
C GLN A 40 -0.46 1.38 3.10
N LEU A 41 -0.74 1.21 4.40
CA LEU A 41 -0.07 1.95 5.47
C LEU A 41 1.41 1.58 5.57
N ILE A 42 1.74 0.29 5.62
CA ILE A 42 3.13 -0.19 5.75
C ILE A 42 3.97 0.33 4.59
N HIS A 43 3.45 0.25 3.37
CA HIS A 43 4.20 0.64 2.17
C HIS A 43 4.30 2.16 2.01
N ALA A 44 3.30 2.92 2.48
CA ALA A 44 3.38 4.38 2.56
C ALA A 44 4.43 4.84 3.57
N VAL A 45 4.47 4.25 4.77
CA VAL A 45 5.49 4.54 5.79
C VAL A 45 6.88 4.16 5.30
N ALA A 46 7.03 3.00 4.67
CA ALA A 46 8.29 2.59 4.05
C ALA A 46 8.74 3.58 2.96
N ALA A 47 7.81 4.05 2.11
CA ALA A 47 8.11 5.05 1.10
C ALA A 47 8.59 6.38 1.70
N LEU A 48 7.97 6.87 2.80
CA LEU A 48 8.45 8.04 3.54
C LEU A 48 9.88 7.83 4.08
N ALA A 49 10.17 6.64 4.60
CA ALA A 49 11.49 6.33 5.14
C ALA A 49 12.59 6.29 4.06
N ILE A 50 12.28 5.77 2.87
CA ILE A 50 13.30 5.53 1.83
C ILE A 50 13.29 6.55 0.68
N MET A 51 12.34 7.49 0.61
CA MET A 51 12.20 8.41 -0.54
C MET A 51 13.45 9.26 -0.82
N GLY A 52 14.28 9.56 0.19
CA GLY A 52 15.53 10.29 0.02
C GLY A 52 16.69 9.46 -0.54
N ARG A 53 16.62 8.12 -0.44
CA ARG A 53 17.72 7.21 -0.84
C ARG A 53 17.35 6.32 -2.03
N ALA A 54 16.09 5.93 -2.11
CA ALA A 54 15.55 5.04 -3.14
C ALA A 54 14.20 5.56 -3.66
N PRO A 55 14.15 6.76 -4.27
CA PRO A 55 12.90 7.41 -4.68
C PRO A 55 12.07 6.57 -5.67
N ARG A 56 12.72 5.80 -6.56
CA ARG A 56 12.03 4.92 -7.50
C ARG A 56 11.39 3.71 -6.81
N ALA A 57 12.09 3.12 -5.84
CA ALA A 57 11.53 2.05 -5.01
C ALA A 57 10.36 2.59 -4.16
N ALA A 58 10.52 3.76 -3.54
CA ALA A 58 9.44 4.43 -2.80
C ALA A 58 8.18 4.65 -3.66
N ALA A 59 8.34 5.18 -4.87
CA ALA A 59 7.22 5.36 -5.81
C ALA A 59 6.58 4.03 -6.22
N THR A 60 7.38 2.98 -6.40
CA THR A 60 6.89 1.63 -6.73
C THR A 60 6.08 1.03 -5.59
N LEU A 61 6.55 1.18 -4.34
CA LEU A 61 5.82 0.74 -3.15
C LEU A 61 4.49 1.48 -2.99
N LEU A 62 4.45 2.79 -3.26
CA LEU A 62 3.19 3.56 -3.25
C LEU A 62 2.23 3.10 -4.34
N GLY A 63 2.72 2.91 -5.57
CA GLY A 63 1.89 2.45 -6.68
C GLY A 63 1.29 1.07 -6.42
N GLY A 64 2.11 0.11 -5.98
CA GLY A 64 1.65 -1.23 -5.63
C GLY A 64 0.69 -1.24 -4.44
N GLY A 65 0.97 -0.44 -3.40
CA GLY A 65 0.12 -0.31 -2.22
C GLY A 65 -1.25 0.28 -2.57
N CYS A 66 -1.29 1.34 -3.40
CA CYS A 66 -2.53 1.91 -3.90
C CYS A 66 -3.33 0.91 -4.74
N LEU A 67 -2.70 0.19 -5.67
CA LEU A 67 -3.40 -0.79 -6.51
C LEU A 67 -3.99 -1.93 -5.69
N PHE A 68 -3.20 -2.46 -4.75
CA PHE A 68 -3.60 -3.55 -3.85
C PHE A 68 -4.75 -3.13 -2.92
N ALA A 69 -4.66 -1.94 -2.33
CA ALA A 69 -5.66 -1.50 -1.36
C ALA A 69 -6.93 -0.98 -2.02
N ALA A 70 -6.83 -0.24 -3.12
CA ALA A 70 -7.99 0.28 -3.83
C ALA A 70 -8.89 -0.86 -4.34
N SER A 71 -8.34 -1.97 -4.83
CA SER A 71 -9.15 -3.12 -5.26
C SER A 71 -9.95 -3.72 -4.10
N LEU A 72 -9.33 -3.88 -2.92
CA LEU A 72 -10.00 -4.39 -1.73
C LEU A 72 -11.04 -3.41 -1.18
N TYR A 73 -10.73 -2.12 -1.15
CA TYR A 73 -11.66 -1.10 -0.67
C TYR A 73 -12.89 -1.00 -1.55
N LEU A 74 -12.70 -1.01 -2.88
CA LEU A 74 -13.81 -1.00 -3.83
C LEU A 74 -14.70 -2.22 -3.66
N MET A 75 -14.15 -3.42 -3.46
CA MET A 75 -14.96 -4.60 -3.18
C MET A 75 -15.71 -4.48 -1.84
N ALA A 76 -15.08 -3.92 -0.80
CA ALA A 76 -15.71 -3.76 0.51
C ALA A 76 -16.90 -2.79 0.52
N ILE A 77 -16.95 -1.84 -0.42
CA ILE A 77 -18.08 -0.91 -0.56
C ILE A 77 -19.10 -1.33 -1.63
N GLY A 78 -19.06 -2.60 -2.06
CA GLY A 78 -20.03 -3.17 -3.01
C GLY A 78 -19.59 -3.18 -4.47
N GLY A 79 -18.31 -2.92 -4.76
CA GLY A 79 -17.75 -3.03 -6.10
C GLY A 79 -17.63 -4.47 -6.62
N PRO A 80 -17.31 -4.65 -7.91
CA PRO A 80 -17.26 -5.96 -8.55
C PRO A 80 -16.20 -6.90 -7.93
N ARG A 81 -16.56 -8.16 -7.67
CA ARG A 81 -15.66 -9.14 -7.03
C ARG A 81 -14.45 -9.54 -7.89
N TRP A 82 -14.50 -9.32 -9.21
CA TRP A 82 -13.36 -9.60 -10.09
C TRP A 82 -12.16 -8.68 -9.80
N LEU A 83 -12.37 -7.55 -9.09
CA LEU A 83 -11.29 -6.70 -8.58
C LEU A 83 -10.33 -7.48 -7.66
N GLY A 84 -10.76 -8.61 -7.10
CA GLY A 84 -9.86 -9.53 -6.39
C GLY A 84 -8.69 -10.03 -7.24
N ALA A 85 -8.80 -10.06 -8.57
CA ALA A 85 -7.70 -10.40 -9.48
C ALA A 85 -6.69 -9.24 -9.67
N VAL A 86 -7.09 -8.00 -9.35
CA VAL A 86 -6.20 -6.83 -9.37
C VAL A 86 -5.29 -6.81 -8.13
N THR A 87 -5.77 -7.33 -6.99
CA THR A 87 -5.01 -7.40 -5.74
C THR A 87 -3.65 -8.12 -5.90
N PRO A 88 -3.56 -9.31 -6.54
CA PRO A 88 -2.27 -9.95 -6.86
C PRO A 88 -1.32 -9.08 -7.67
N VAL A 89 -1.82 -8.30 -8.64
CA VAL A 89 -0.99 -7.40 -9.45
C VAL A 89 -0.35 -6.34 -8.57
N GLY A 90 -1.13 -5.72 -7.67
CA GLY A 90 -0.60 -4.81 -6.65
C GLY A 90 0.46 -5.48 -5.79
N GLY A 91 0.22 -6.71 -5.34
CA GLY A 91 1.18 -7.51 -4.58
C GLY A 91 2.50 -7.76 -5.34
N THR A 92 2.44 -8.07 -6.63
CA THR A 92 3.64 -8.23 -7.46
C THR A 92 4.44 -6.93 -7.56
N VAL A 93 3.77 -5.79 -7.74
CA VAL A 93 4.43 -4.47 -7.75
C VAL A 93 5.09 -4.17 -6.40
N LEU A 94 4.46 -4.54 -5.28
CA LEU A 94 5.05 -4.40 -3.95
C LEU A 94 6.32 -5.25 -3.78
N ILE A 95 6.30 -6.50 -4.23
CA ILE A 95 7.48 -7.38 -4.23
C ILE A 95 8.62 -6.74 -5.03
N ILE A 96 8.34 -6.25 -6.23
CA ILE A 96 9.33 -5.55 -7.07
C ILE A 96 9.87 -4.31 -6.35
N GLY A 97 9.00 -3.52 -5.70
CA GLY A 97 9.38 -2.33 -4.94
C GLY A 97 10.37 -2.64 -3.83
N TRP A 98 10.14 -3.71 -3.06
CA TRP A 98 11.03 -4.13 -1.98
C TRP A 98 12.37 -4.70 -2.48
N LEU A 99 12.33 -5.53 -3.52
CA LEU A 99 13.56 -6.03 -4.16
C LEU A 99 14.42 -4.87 -4.69
N TRP A 100 13.77 -3.86 -5.28
CA TRP A 100 14.47 -2.66 -5.73
C TRP A 100 15.03 -1.85 -4.58
N ALA A 101 14.27 -1.64 -3.49
CA ALA A 101 14.75 -0.96 -2.30
C ALA A 101 16.00 -1.67 -1.74
N ALA A 102 15.96 -3.00 -1.60
CA ALA A 102 17.08 -3.81 -1.14
C ALA A 102 18.33 -3.62 -2.02
N TRP A 103 18.16 -3.67 -3.35
CA TRP A 103 19.26 -3.48 -4.30
C TRP A 103 19.90 -2.08 -4.19
N VAL A 104 19.09 -1.02 -4.07
CA VAL A 104 19.61 0.36 -3.93
C VAL A 104 20.33 0.54 -2.60
N LEU A 105 19.74 0.09 -1.50
CA LEU A 105 20.30 0.27 -0.16
C LEU A 105 21.58 -0.55 0.05
N ALA A 106 21.70 -1.72 -0.56
CA ALA A 106 22.93 -2.51 -0.54
C ALA A 106 24.09 -1.80 -1.26
N ARG A 107 23.80 -1.02 -2.30
CA ARG A 107 24.82 -0.26 -3.06
C ARG A 107 25.24 1.03 -2.36
N ASN A 108 24.34 1.63 -1.58
CA ASN A 108 24.57 2.86 -0.85
C ASN A 108 24.30 2.63 0.66
N PRO A 109 25.25 2.07 1.42
CA PRO A 109 25.11 1.89 2.86
C PRO A 109 25.00 3.22 3.60
N LEU A 110 24.47 3.22 4.83
CA LEU A 110 24.35 4.42 5.68
C LEU A 110 25.68 4.85 6.33
N ASN A 111 26.66 3.95 6.34
CA ASN A 111 27.89 3.99 7.12
C ASN A 111 29.17 4.01 6.26
N LYS A 112 29.04 4.38 4.98
CA LYS A 112 30.12 4.95 4.18
C LYS A 112 29.90 6.45 4.11
#